data_AF-A0A7X7XJ76-F1
#
_entry.id   AF-A0A7X7XJ76-F1
#
_cell.length_a   1.000
_cell.length_b   1.000
_cell.length_c   1.000
_cell.angle_alpha   90.00
_cell.angle_beta   90.00
_cell.angle_gamma   90.00
#
_symmetry.space_group_name_H-M   'P 1'
#
loop_
_entity.id
_entity.type
_entity.pdbx_description
1 polymer ?
#
loop_
_entity_poly.entity_id
_entity_poly.type
_entity_poly.pdbx_seq_one_letter_code
_entity_poly.pdbx_strand_id
1 'polypeptide(L)'
;FAPKLWAMFHDLDFGAAAWMDLLQFWRLGELSAGVVAAATALAWAAYAARRRIPLRPVLDTYMPVVLAGLAIQRAGCFLAGCCYGIPTVMPWGVRFPPGSPAGDHYPGQALHPVQLYYATVYLLIAAGLWGLAVWSRRSGRFMPPGRSAGVGLLLAGAAHAGVGAFRAEAAAAPVIWAAGLVAAAGGAALLGWSSRSAPPEPPPAAVRGPAGHRRPKGFAGNPKRKSSLEG
;
A
#
# COMPACT_ATOMS: atom_id res chain seq x y z
N PHE A 1 9.26 17.35 -10.36
CA PHE A 1 8.94 18.69 -9.85
C PHE A 1 10.19 19.58 -9.80
N ALA A 2 11.28 19.16 -9.13
CA ALA A 2 12.51 19.97 -9.03
C ALA A 2 13.18 20.39 -10.37
N PRO A 3 13.28 19.54 -11.42
CA PRO A 3 13.90 19.96 -12.69
C PRO A 3 13.05 20.97 -13.47
N LYS A 4 11.72 20.83 -13.42
CA LYS A 4 10.77 21.75 -14.08
C LYS A 4 10.71 23.09 -13.37
N LEU A 5 10.71 23.09 -12.03
CA LEU A 5 10.83 24.33 -11.24
C LEU A 5 12.17 25.01 -11.49
N TRP A 6 13.27 24.24 -11.53
CA TRP A 6 14.59 24.80 -11.84
C TRP A 6 14.64 25.44 -13.22
N ALA A 7 14.12 24.77 -14.26
CA ALA A 7 14.01 25.35 -15.60
C ALA A 7 13.13 26.62 -15.62
N MET A 8 11.99 26.61 -14.94
CA MET A 8 11.08 27.75 -14.86
C MET A 8 11.71 28.97 -14.15
N PHE A 9 12.49 28.75 -13.09
CA PHE A 9 13.23 29.82 -12.41
C PHE A 9 14.51 30.24 -13.13
N HIS A 10 15.17 29.33 -13.84
CA HIS A 10 16.38 29.59 -14.62
C HIS A 10 16.07 30.38 -15.90
N ASP A 11 14.99 30.00 -16.59
CA ASP A 11 14.59 30.62 -17.86
C ASP A 11 13.61 31.79 -17.67
N LEU A 12 13.24 32.10 -16.41
CA LEU A 12 12.28 33.14 -16.01
C LEU A 12 10.93 33.08 -16.75
N ASP A 13 10.55 31.90 -17.26
CA ASP A 13 9.31 31.70 -17.99
C ASP A 13 8.17 31.35 -17.02
N PHE A 14 7.49 32.38 -16.53
CA PHE A 14 6.31 32.25 -15.67
C PHE A 14 4.98 32.30 -16.47
N GLY A 15 5.03 32.05 -17.78
CA GLY A 15 3.86 32.06 -18.64
C GLY A 15 2.83 30.98 -18.29
N ALA A 16 1.59 31.16 -18.74
CA ALA A 16 0.51 30.20 -18.51
C ALA A 16 0.87 28.78 -19.01
N ALA A 17 1.66 28.68 -20.09
CA ALA A 17 2.15 27.41 -20.63
C ALA A 17 3.13 26.69 -19.67
N ALA A 18 4.06 27.41 -19.04
CA ALA A 18 5.00 26.86 -18.06
C ALA A 18 4.27 26.39 -16.79
N TRP A 19 3.28 27.15 -16.32
CA TRP A 19 2.38 26.73 -15.24
C TRP A 19 1.59 25.48 -15.61
N MET A 20 1.06 25.42 -16.84
CA MET A 20 0.34 24.25 -17.32
C MET A 20 1.27 23.04 -17.36
N ASP A 21 2.52 23.19 -17.81
CA ASP A 21 3.50 22.11 -17.89
C ASP A 21 3.98 21.61 -16.51
N LEU A 22 4.00 22.49 -15.50
CA LEU A 22 4.21 22.12 -14.10
C LEU A 22 3.05 21.26 -13.55
N LEU A 23 1.82 21.61 -13.93
CA LEU A 23 0.62 20.85 -13.58
C LEU A 23 0.56 19.49 -14.28
N GLN A 24 1.28 19.29 -15.39
CA GLN A 24 1.41 17.98 -16.06
C GLN A 24 2.30 17.00 -15.27
N PHE A 25 2.10 16.90 -13.95
CA PHE A 25 2.82 15.96 -13.09
C PHE A 25 2.63 14.51 -13.57
N TRP A 26 1.49 14.18 -14.18
CA TRP A 26 1.24 12.87 -14.80
C TRP A 26 2.23 12.51 -15.91
N ARG A 27 2.96 13.47 -16.51
CA ARG A 27 4.03 13.21 -17.49
C ARG A 27 5.40 12.88 -16.88
N LEU A 28 5.59 13.02 -15.56
CA LEU A 28 6.88 12.80 -14.89
C LEU A 28 7.20 11.32 -14.56
N GLY A 29 6.40 10.35 -15.04
CA GLY A 29 6.66 8.92 -14.83
C GLY A 29 6.62 8.48 -13.36
N GLU A 30 7.54 7.60 -12.94
CA GLU A 30 7.55 7.08 -11.54
C GLU A 30 7.79 8.18 -10.49
N LEU A 31 8.44 9.30 -10.85
CA LEU A 31 8.75 10.39 -9.92
C LEU A 31 7.50 11.17 -9.50
N SER A 32 6.47 11.31 -10.34
CA SER A 32 5.23 11.98 -9.92
C SER A 32 4.36 11.13 -9.03
N ALA A 33 4.27 9.82 -9.30
CA ALA A 33 3.56 8.90 -8.42
C ALA A 33 4.15 8.89 -7.01
N GLY A 34 5.49 8.91 -6.89
CA GLY A 34 6.19 8.99 -5.62
C GLY A 34 5.91 10.27 -4.83
N VAL A 35 5.91 11.44 -5.50
CA VAL A 35 5.62 12.73 -4.86
C VAL A 35 4.17 12.80 -4.38
N VAL A 36 3.22 12.37 -5.21
CA VAL A 36 1.80 12.34 -4.83
C VAL A 36 1.60 11.39 -3.65
N ALA A 37 2.16 10.18 -3.70
CA ALA A 37 2.07 9.22 -2.61
C ALA A 37 2.68 9.76 -1.31
N ALA A 38 3.84 10.41 -1.38
CA ALA A 38 4.49 11.02 -0.22
C ALA A 38 3.66 12.19 0.35
N ALA A 39 3.11 13.06 -0.49
CA ALA A 39 2.26 14.17 -0.07
C ALA A 39 0.96 13.67 0.59
N THR A 40 0.31 12.66 0.00
CA THR A 40 -0.88 12.03 0.57
C THR A 40 -0.56 11.36 1.91
N ALA A 41 0.56 10.64 2.01
CA ALA A 41 1.00 10.02 3.25
C ALA A 41 1.29 11.05 4.34
N LEU A 42 1.94 12.16 4.01
CA LEU A 42 2.24 13.25 4.95
C LEU A 42 0.97 13.96 5.41
N ALA A 43 0.05 14.29 4.50
CA ALA A 43 -1.22 14.91 4.83
C ALA A 43 -2.06 14.01 5.74
N TRP A 44 -2.09 12.71 5.44
CA TRP A 44 -2.76 11.72 6.25
C TRP A 44 -2.10 11.57 7.64
N ALA A 45 -0.77 11.52 7.71
CA ALA A 45 -0.04 11.46 8.98
C ALA A 45 -0.29 12.70 9.86
N ALA A 46 -0.32 13.90 9.27
CA ALA A 46 -0.66 15.14 9.96
C ALA A 46 -2.11 15.11 10.50
N TYR A 47 -3.05 14.61 9.71
CA TYR A 47 -4.44 14.42 10.16
C TYR A 47 -4.55 13.40 11.30
N ALA A 48 -3.88 12.25 11.16
CA ALA A 48 -3.87 11.19 12.17
C ALA A 48 -3.25 11.67 13.49
N ALA A 49 -2.18 12.46 13.42
CA ALA A 49 -1.56 13.08 14.59
C ALA A 49 -2.52 14.04 15.30
N ARG A 50 -3.22 14.92 14.55
CA ARG A 50 -4.22 15.84 15.10
C ARG A 50 -5.39 15.13 15.77
N ARG A 51 -5.78 13.97 15.25
CA ARG A 51 -6.93 13.18 15.74
C ARG A 51 -6.53 12.05 16.70
N ARG A 52 -5.25 11.95 17.09
CA ARG A 52 -4.69 10.91 17.98
C ARG A 52 -5.08 9.48 17.56
N ILE A 53 -5.13 9.23 16.24
CA ILE A 53 -5.51 7.91 15.71
C ILE A 53 -4.39 6.91 15.99
N PRO A 54 -4.69 5.69 16.47
CA PRO A 54 -3.67 4.67 16.66
C PRO A 54 -3.11 4.26 15.28
N LEU A 55 -1.86 4.64 14.99
CA LEU A 55 -1.26 4.43 13.66
C LEU A 55 -1.08 2.94 13.31
N ARG A 56 -0.71 2.10 14.28
CA ARG A 56 -0.31 0.71 14.01
C ARG A 56 -1.46 -0.16 13.46
N PRO A 57 -2.67 -0.19 14.06
CA PRO A 57 -3.81 -0.94 13.51
C PRO A 57 -4.25 -0.42 12.14
N VAL A 58 -4.06 0.88 11.91
CA VAL A 58 -4.41 1.50 10.64
C VAL A 58 -3.44 1.08 9.54
N LEU A 59 -2.13 1.12 9.81
CA LEU A 59 -1.13 0.61 8.89
C LEU A 59 -1.36 -0.88 8.57
N ASP A 60 -1.72 -1.70 9.57
CA ASP A 60 -2.04 -3.12 9.35
C ASP A 60 -3.21 -3.31 8.39
N THR A 61 -4.18 -2.39 8.39
CA THR A 61 -5.36 -2.42 7.52
C THR A 61 -5.02 -1.97 6.10
N TYR A 62 -4.21 -0.92 5.96
CA TYR A 62 -3.85 -0.37 4.65
C TYR A 62 -2.77 -1.19 3.92
N MET A 63 -1.86 -1.86 4.63
CA MET A 63 -0.74 -2.58 4.04
C MET A 63 -1.13 -3.55 2.90
N PRO A 64 -2.07 -4.50 3.08
CA PRO A 64 -2.47 -5.40 2.00
C PRO A 64 -3.09 -4.67 0.81
N VAL A 65 -3.85 -3.60 1.06
CA VAL A 65 -4.51 -2.79 0.01
C VAL A 65 -3.47 -2.03 -0.81
N VAL A 66 -2.50 -1.39 -0.15
CA VAL A 66 -1.42 -0.65 -0.80
C VAL A 66 -0.58 -1.58 -1.67
N LEU A 67 -0.22 -2.77 -1.17
CA LEU A 67 0.56 -3.74 -1.93
C LEU A 67 -0.22 -4.29 -3.13
N ALA A 68 -1.52 -4.54 -2.98
CA ALA A 68 -2.37 -4.91 -4.11
C ALA A 68 -2.45 -3.79 -5.16
N GLY A 69 -2.58 -2.53 -4.73
CA GLY A 69 -2.55 -1.36 -5.61
C GLY A 69 -1.22 -1.23 -6.36
N LEU A 70 -0.08 -1.45 -5.69
CA LEU A 70 1.24 -1.47 -6.31
C LEU A 70 1.38 -2.62 -7.32
N ALA A 71 0.78 -3.78 -7.06
CA ALA A 71 0.78 -4.88 -8.02
C ALA A 71 0.04 -4.51 -9.32
N ILE A 72 -1.13 -3.87 -9.19
CA ILE A 72 -1.91 -3.38 -10.33
C ILE A 72 -1.14 -2.29 -11.08
N GLN A 73 -0.53 -1.34 -10.36
CA GLN A 73 0.30 -0.31 -10.96
C GLN A 73 1.43 -0.92 -11.80
N ARG A 74 2.11 -1.95 -11.28
CA ARG A 74 3.20 -2.63 -11.99
C ARG A 74 2.72 -3.38 -13.23
N ALA A 75 1.52 -3.95 -13.20
CA ALA A 75 0.89 -4.48 -14.41
C ALA A 75 0.63 -3.37 -15.45
N GLY A 76 0.20 -2.18 -15.01
CA GLY A 76 0.09 -1.00 -15.88
C GLY A 76 1.43 -0.59 -16.51
N CYS A 77 2.52 -0.59 -15.73
CA CYS A 77 3.88 -0.32 -16.24
C CYS A 77 4.31 -1.33 -17.30
N PHE A 78 3.93 -2.60 -17.14
CA PHE A 78 4.19 -3.64 -18.14
C PHE A 78 3.46 -3.33 -19.47
N LEU A 79 2.17 -2.99 -19.41
CA LEU A 79 1.39 -2.63 -20.60
C LEU A 79 1.91 -1.36 -21.29
N ALA A 80 2.45 -0.41 -20.53
CA ALA A 80 3.08 0.80 -21.06
C ALA A 80 4.50 0.57 -21.61
N GLY A 81 5.13 -0.58 -21.30
CA GLY A 81 6.52 -0.85 -21.67
C GLY A 81 7.55 0.04 -20.97
N CYS A 82 7.26 0.53 -19.77
CA CYS A 82 8.17 1.38 -18.97
C CYS A 82 8.75 0.62 -17.77
N CYS A 83 9.86 1.10 -17.20
CA CYS A 83 10.52 0.48 -16.03
C CYS A 83 10.96 -0.97 -16.26
N TYR A 84 11.60 -1.22 -17.41
CA TYR A 84 12.00 -2.55 -17.87
C TYR A 84 13.33 -3.03 -17.27
N GLY A 85 13.56 -4.33 -17.40
CA GLY A 85 14.79 -4.98 -16.97
C GLY A 85 15.90 -4.94 -18.02
N ILE A 86 17.06 -5.43 -17.61
CA ILE A 86 18.19 -5.67 -18.52
C ILE A 86 17.85 -6.74 -19.58
N PRO A 87 18.56 -6.74 -20.73
CA PRO A 87 18.46 -7.82 -21.72
C PRO A 87 18.70 -9.20 -21.13
N THR A 88 17.95 -10.19 -21.63
CA THR A 88 17.98 -11.55 -21.13
C THR A 88 17.86 -12.59 -22.23
N VAL A 89 18.44 -13.75 -21.99
CA VAL A 89 18.33 -14.94 -22.85
C VAL A 89 17.35 -15.97 -22.29
N MET A 90 16.72 -15.68 -21.15
CA MET A 90 15.80 -16.60 -20.49
C MET A 90 14.51 -16.79 -21.32
N PRO A 91 13.90 -17.99 -21.30
CA PRO A 91 12.76 -18.32 -22.17
C PRO A 91 11.48 -17.53 -21.86
N TRP A 92 11.40 -16.89 -20.68
CA TRP A 92 10.31 -15.98 -20.30
C TRP A 92 10.62 -14.50 -20.53
N GLY A 93 11.73 -14.19 -21.23
CA GLY A 93 12.04 -12.82 -21.64
C GLY A 93 10.99 -12.26 -22.59
N VAL A 94 10.61 -11.00 -22.40
CA VAL A 94 9.56 -10.33 -23.18
C VAL A 94 10.18 -9.33 -24.13
N ARG A 95 9.76 -9.36 -25.40
CA ARG A 95 10.12 -8.36 -26.42
C ARG A 95 9.02 -7.32 -26.47
N PHE A 96 9.38 -6.06 -26.23
CA PHE A 96 8.42 -4.96 -26.28
C PHE A 96 8.32 -4.39 -27.70
N PRO A 97 7.12 -3.96 -28.13
CA PRO A 97 6.92 -3.43 -29.47
C PRO A 97 7.65 -2.09 -29.67
N PRO A 98 7.98 -1.73 -30.93
CA PRO A 98 8.52 -0.41 -31.26
C PRO A 98 7.51 0.69 -30.90
N GLY A 99 7.99 1.84 -30.43
CA GLY A 99 7.19 2.93 -29.88
C GLY A 99 6.88 2.82 -28.38
N SER A 100 7.42 1.80 -27.70
CA SER A 100 7.42 1.72 -26.23
C SER A 100 8.81 2.07 -25.68
N PRO A 101 8.92 2.65 -24.47
CA PRO A 101 10.23 3.01 -23.90
C PRO A 101 11.23 1.85 -23.85
N ALA A 102 10.75 0.62 -23.66
CA ALA A 102 11.56 -0.59 -23.68
C ALA A 102 11.99 -1.00 -25.10
N GLY A 103 11.05 -0.99 -26.04
CA GLY A 103 11.30 -1.35 -27.44
C GLY A 103 12.19 -0.35 -28.17
N ASP A 104 12.12 0.93 -27.80
CA ASP A 104 12.94 1.99 -28.38
C ASP A 104 14.36 1.98 -27.83
N HIS A 105 14.55 1.61 -26.55
CA HIS A 105 15.88 1.48 -25.96
C HIS A 105 16.57 0.18 -26.38
N TYR A 106 15.85 -0.95 -26.38
CA TYR A 106 16.38 -2.27 -26.69
C TYR A 106 15.63 -2.91 -27.87
N PRO A 107 15.82 -2.39 -29.09
CA PRO A 107 15.05 -2.82 -30.26
C PRO A 107 15.27 -4.30 -30.55
N GLY A 108 14.15 -5.04 -30.58
CA GLY A 108 14.14 -6.45 -30.91
C GLY A 108 14.82 -7.35 -29.89
N GLN A 109 15.23 -6.88 -28.71
CA GLN A 109 15.84 -7.73 -27.67
C GLN A 109 14.80 -8.19 -26.65
N ALA A 110 14.99 -9.40 -26.11
CA ALA A 110 14.17 -9.89 -25.01
C ALA A 110 14.70 -9.31 -23.69
N LEU A 111 13.80 -8.75 -22.87
CA LEU A 111 14.14 -8.13 -21.58
C LEU A 111 13.53 -8.95 -20.43
N HIS A 112 14.13 -8.87 -19.25
CA HIS A 112 13.45 -9.35 -18.05
C HIS A 112 12.17 -8.53 -17.82
N PRO A 113 10.97 -9.15 -17.73
CA PRO A 113 9.73 -8.46 -17.38
C PRO A 113 9.68 -8.15 -15.88
N VAL A 114 10.61 -7.33 -15.40
CA VAL A 114 10.77 -6.98 -13.97
C VAL A 114 9.50 -6.37 -13.38
N GLN A 115 8.67 -5.72 -14.21
CA GLN A 115 7.37 -5.21 -13.82
C GLN A 115 6.44 -6.34 -13.35
N LEU A 116 6.45 -7.48 -14.05
CA LEU A 116 5.67 -8.66 -13.65
C LEU A 116 6.26 -9.33 -12.41
N TYR A 117 7.58 -9.31 -12.23
CA TYR A 117 8.20 -9.80 -11.00
C TYR A 117 7.73 -8.98 -9.80
N TYR A 118 7.78 -7.65 -9.90
CA TYR A 118 7.22 -6.74 -8.88
C TYR A 118 5.74 -6.99 -8.64
N ALA A 119 4.93 -7.05 -9.71
CA ALA A 119 3.49 -7.27 -9.59
C ALA A 119 3.16 -8.57 -8.86
N THR A 120 3.84 -9.66 -9.24
CA THR A 120 3.66 -10.99 -8.64
C THR A 120 4.02 -10.97 -7.17
N VAL A 121 5.20 -10.44 -6.82
CA VAL A 121 5.66 -10.44 -5.42
C VAL A 121 4.76 -9.56 -4.55
N TYR A 122 4.38 -8.37 -5.00
CA TYR A 122 3.47 -7.52 -4.22
C TYR A 122 2.08 -8.13 -4.07
N LEU A 123 1.56 -8.81 -5.09
CA LEU A 123 0.28 -9.50 -5.00
C LEU A 123 0.33 -10.69 -4.03
N LEU A 124 1.42 -11.47 -4.05
CA LEU A 124 1.60 -12.59 -3.12
C LEU A 124 1.71 -12.11 -1.68
N ILE A 125 2.46 -11.02 -1.42
CA ILE A 125 2.53 -10.43 -0.08
C ILE A 125 1.16 -9.91 0.35
N ALA A 126 0.45 -9.19 -0.52
CA ALA A 126 -0.89 -8.67 -0.24
C ALA A 126 -1.88 -9.80 0.11
N ALA A 127 -1.91 -10.86 -0.71
CA ALA A 127 -2.75 -12.03 -0.51
C ALA A 127 -2.38 -12.79 0.78
N GLY A 128 -1.08 -12.93 1.07
CA GLY A 128 -0.60 -13.56 2.30
C GLY A 128 -0.99 -12.78 3.56
N LEU A 129 -0.84 -11.45 3.54
CA LEU A 129 -1.27 -10.59 4.65
C LEU A 129 -2.79 -10.60 4.83
N TRP A 130 -3.55 -10.55 3.72
CA TRP A 130 -5.00 -10.64 3.75
C TRP A 130 -5.46 -12.00 4.31
N GLY A 131 -4.88 -13.09 3.83
CA GLY A 131 -5.15 -14.45 4.30
C GLY A 131 -4.82 -14.61 5.79
N LEU A 132 -3.69 -14.07 6.24
CA LEU A 132 -3.31 -14.06 7.66
C LEU A 132 -4.31 -13.26 8.50
N ALA A 133 -4.76 -12.09 8.02
CA ALA A 133 -5.75 -11.27 8.70
C ALA A 133 -7.11 -12.00 8.82
N VAL A 134 -7.57 -12.66 7.75
CA VAL A 134 -8.81 -13.45 7.75
C VAL A 134 -8.69 -14.65 8.68
N TRP A 135 -7.56 -15.37 8.63
CA TRP A 135 -7.31 -16.52 9.49
C TRP A 135 -7.22 -16.14 10.96
N SER A 136 -6.54 -15.05 11.29
CA SER A 136 -6.44 -14.51 12.65
C SER A 136 -7.82 -14.17 13.22
N ARG A 137 -8.67 -13.49 12.43
CA ARG A 137 -10.05 -13.19 12.81
C ARG A 137 -10.90 -14.45 13.03
N ARG A 138 -10.74 -15.47 12.20
CA ARG A 138 -11.49 -16.75 12.33
C ARG A 138 -11.02 -17.62 13.49
N SER A 139 -9.72 -17.63 13.76
CA SER A 139 -9.11 -18.46 14.81
C SER A 139 -9.13 -17.81 16.20
N GLY A 140 -9.54 -16.54 16.29
CA GLY A 140 -9.50 -15.78 17.55
C GLY A 140 -8.08 -15.50 18.04
N ARG A 141 -7.06 -15.71 17.20
CA ARG A 141 -5.66 -15.46 17.59
C ARG A 141 -5.42 -13.96 17.69
N PHE A 142 -4.81 -13.54 18.80
CA PHE A 142 -4.39 -12.16 18.95
C PHE A 142 -3.22 -11.86 18.00
N MET A 143 -3.41 -10.86 17.13
CA MET A 143 -2.31 -10.26 16.36
C MET A 143 -1.91 -8.94 17.00
N PRO A 144 -0.64 -8.78 17.42
CA PRO A 144 -0.17 -7.51 17.94
C PRO A 144 -0.27 -6.42 16.86
N PRO A 145 -0.70 -5.20 17.23
CA PRO A 145 -0.87 -4.11 16.28
C PRO A 145 0.47 -3.69 15.69
N GLY A 146 0.49 -3.46 14.38
CA GLY A 146 1.67 -3.14 13.58
C GLY A 146 2.39 -4.36 13.00
N ARG A 147 1.96 -5.58 13.32
CA ARG A 147 2.65 -6.79 12.86
C ARG A 147 2.45 -7.03 11.37
N SER A 148 1.23 -6.86 10.85
CA SER A 148 0.94 -7.05 9.43
C SER A 148 1.67 -6.00 8.59
N ALA A 149 1.66 -4.76 9.03
CA ALA A 149 2.38 -3.67 8.39
C ALA A 149 3.89 -3.88 8.42
N GLY A 150 4.44 -4.33 9.55
CA GLY A 150 5.87 -4.62 9.69
C GLY A 150 6.32 -5.75 8.77
N VAL A 151 5.58 -6.85 8.71
CA VAL A 151 5.85 -7.97 7.77
C VAL A 151 5.75 -7.49 6.32
N GLY A 152 4.68 -6.75 5.99
CA GLY A 152 4.47 -6.24 4.64
C GLY A 152 5.59 -5.33 4.16
N LEU A 153 6.01 -4.36 4.98
CA LEU A 153 7.11 -3.45 4.66
C LEU A 153 8.44 -4.19 4.53
N LEU A 154 8.70 -5.15 5.41
CA LEU A 154 9.94 -5.93 5.38
C LEU A 154 10.04 -6.75 4.10
N LEU A 155 8.98 -7.50 3.77
CA LEU A 155 8.94 -8.32 2.55
C LEU A 155 8.93 -7.46 1.29
N ALA A 156 8.19 -6.35 1.27
CA ALA A 156 8.14 -5.46 0.13
C ALA A 156 9.49 -4.75 -0.11
N GLY A 157 10.18 -4.34 0.96
CA GLY A 157 11.52 -3.74 0.89
C GLY A 157 12.57 -4.73 0.39
N ALA A 158 12.56 -5.96 0.91
CA ALA A 158 13.43 -7.04 0.45
C ALA A 158 13.17 -7.40 -1.03
N ALA A 159 11.90 -7.51 -1.42
CA ALA A 159 11.51 -7.71 -2.81
C ALA A 159 11.99 -6.56 -3.71
N HIS A 160 11.95 -5.32 -3.20
CA HIS A 160 12.38 -4.15 -3.94
C HIS A 160 13.88 -4.14 -4.20
N ALA A 161 14.69 -4.53 -3.21
CA ALA A 161 16.12 -4.71 -3.37
C ALA A 161 16.44 -5.88 -4.33
N GLY A 162 15.78 -7.02 -4.17
CA GLY A 162 16.03 -8.23 -4.98
C GLY A 162 15.64 -8.07 -6.45
N VAL A 163 14.41 -7.65 -6.73
CA VAL A 163 13.92 -7.44 -8.11
C VAL A 163 14.62 -6.22 -8.75
N GLY A 164 14.98 -5.22 -7.94
CA GLY A 164 15.68 -4.02 -8.38
C GLY A 164 17.04 -4.31 -9.01
N ALA A 165 17.68 -5.43 -8.68
CA ALA A 165 18.93 -5.85 -9.30
C ALA A 165 18.81 -6.15 -10.81
N PHE A 166 17.60 -6.43 -11.31
CA PHE A 166 17.36 -6.73 -12.72
C PHE A 166 16.95 -5.51 -13.55
N ARG A 167 16.79 -4.31 -12.95
CA ARG A 167 16.36 -3.10 -13.68
C ARG A 167 17.46 -2.56 -14.59
N ALA A 168 17.10 -2.11 -15.80
CA ALA A 168 18.06 -1.56 -16.76
C ALA A 168 18.62 -0.17 -16.37
N GLU A 169 17.94 0.56 -15.50
CA GLU A 169 18.33 1.90 -15.07
C GLU A 169 19.43 1.88 -13.99
N ALA A 170 20.66 1.60 -14.39
CA ALA A 170 21.83 1.57 -13.49
C ALA A 170 22.00 2.87 -12.68
N ALA A 171 21.67 4.03 -13.27
CA ALA A 171 21.74 5.33 -12.59
C ALA A 171 20.74 5.47 -11.43
N ALA A 172 19.60 4.78 -11.49
CA ALA A 172 18.58 4.82 -10.44
C ALA A 172 18.76 3.70 -9.40
N ALA A 173 19.64 2.72 -9.67
CA ALA A 173 19.85 1.55 -8.82
C ALA A 173 20.18 1.91 -7.34
N PRO A 174 21.05 2.89 -7.04
CA PRO A 174 21.34 3.26 -5.65
C PRO A 174 20.10 3.77 -4.91
N VAL A 175 19.25 4.56 -5.58
CA VAL A 175 18.02 5.12 -4.98
C VAL A 175 17.00 4.00 -4.74
N ILE A 176 16.85 3.09 -5.70
CA ILE A 176 15.95 1.93 -5.61
C ILE A 176 16.38 1.01 -4.46
N TRP A 177 17.67 0.71 -4.35
CA TRP A 177 18.19 -0.16 -3.30
C TRP A 177 18.11 0.50 -1.93
N ALA A 178 18.46 1.79 -1.83
CA ALA A 178 18.30 2.56 -0.60
C ALA A 178 16.83 2.59 -0.15
N ALA A 179 15.89 2.83 -1.05
CA ALA A 179 14.46 2.80 -0.74
C ALA A 179 14.01 1.43 -0.23
N GLY A 180 14.48 0.34 -0.87
CA GLY A 180 14.22 -1.04 -0.43
C GLY A 180 14.75 -1.33 0.97
N LEU A 181 16.00 -0.93 1.26
CA LEU A 181 16.62 -1.11 2.57
C LEU A 181 15.95 -0.27 3.66
N VAL A 182 15.59 0.97 3.38
CA VAL A 182 14.87 1.85 4.31
C VAL A 182 13.50 1.26 4.63
N ALA A 183 12.76 0.79 3.63
CA ALA A 183 11.48 0.12 3.84
C ALA A 183 11.64 -1.16 4.67
N ALA A 184 12.67 -1.97 4.39
CA ALA A 184 12.93 -3.20 5.12
C ALA A 184 13.32 -2.94 6.59
N ALA A 185 14.18 -1.95 6.84
CA ALA A 185 14.57 -1.53 8.17
C ALA A 185 13.38 -0.96 8.96
N GLY A 186 12.54 -0.14 8.32
CA GLY A 186 11.30 0.36 8.90
C GLY A 186 10.32 -0.77 9.26
N GLY A 187 10.19 -1.77 8.39
CA GLY A 187 9.42 -2.98 8.66
C GLY A 187 9.95 -3.77 9.88
N ALA A 188 11.27 -3.99 9.95
CA ALA A 188 11.92 -4.67 11.08
C ALA A 188 11.73 -3.90 12.40
N ALA A 189 11.89 -2.58 12.39
CA ALA A 189 11.66 -1.73 13.55
C ALA A 189 10.20 -1.80 14.02
N LEU A 190 9.24 -1.77 13.08
CA LEU A 190 7.82 -1.88 13.39
C LEU A 190 7.47 -3.26 13.98
N LEU A 191 8.09 -4.34 13.49
CA LEU A 191 7.94 -5.69 14.06
C LEU A 191 8.49 -5.76 15.49
N GLY A 192 9.68 -5.21 15.72
CA GLY A 192 10.29 -5.12 17.05
C GLY A 192 9.49 -4.25 18.03
N TRP A 193 8.75 -3.27 17.53
CA TRP A 193 7.83 -2.47 18.34
C TRP A 193 6.51 -3.21 18.62
N SER A 194 6.02 -3.94 17.63
CA SER A 194 4.80 -4.73 17.70
C SER A 194 4.92 -5.92 18.66
N SER A 195 6.10 -6.54 18.74
CA SER A 195 6.36 -7.65 19.68
C SER A 195 6.29 -7.25 21.16
N ARG A 196 6.34 -5.95 21.47
CA ARG A 196 6.21 -5.40 22.83
C ARG A 196 4.75 -5.22 23.26
N SER A 197 3.78 -5.42 22.37
CA SER A 197 2.36 -5.25 22.69
C SER A 197 1.80 -6.50 23.38
N ALA A 198 1.31 -6.33 24.60
CA ALA A 198 0.60 -7.38 25.34
C ALA A 198 -0.79 -7.68 24.74
N PRO A 199 -1.29 -8.93 24.84
CA PRO A 199 -2.68 -9.23 24.55
C PRO A 199 -3.62 -8.39 25.42
N PRO A 200 -4.79 -7.96 24.92
CA PRO A 200 -5.80 -7.34 25.76
C PRO A 200 -6.23 -8.33 26.85
N GLU A 201 -6.42 -7.82 28.07
CA GLU A 201 -6.99 -8.64 29.15
C GLU A 201 -8.36 -9.19 28.71
N PRO A 202 -8.65 -10.47 29.00
CA PRO A 202 -9.97 -11.00 28.74
C PRO A 202 -11.01 -10.15 29.49
N PRO A 203 -12.19 -9.88 28.89
CA PRO A 203 -13.22 -9.12 29.58
C PRO A 203 -13.50 -9.80 30.93
N PRO A 204 -13.71 -9.03 32.02
CA PRO A 204 -14.00 -9.61 33.32
C PRO A 204 -15.14 -10.59 33.14
N ALA A 205 -14.92 -11.84 33.59
CA ALA A 205 -15.91 -12.90 33.48
C ALA A 205 -17.24 -12.33 33.93
N ALA A 206 -18.22 -12.28 33.03
CA ALA A 206 -19.53 -11.74 33.34
C ALA A 206 -19.96 -12.38 34.66
N VAL A 207 -20.04 -11.57 35.72
CA VAL A 207 -20.52 -12.04 37.01
C VAL A 207 -21.87 -12.64 36.69
N ARG A 208 -21.96 -13.97 36.75
CA ARG A 208 -23.24 -14.66 36.64
C ARG A 208 -24.03 -14.13 37.81
N GLY A 209 -24.87 -13.12 37.55
CA GLY A 209 -25.83 -12.64 38.52
C GLY A 209 -26.57 -13.86 39.05
N PRO A 210 -26.84 -13.94 40.37
CA PRO A 210 -27.43 -15.12 40.98
C PRO A 210 -28.66 -15.55 40.18
N ALA A 211 -28.68 -16.83 39.81
CA ALA A 211 -29.77 -17.43 39.06
C ALA A 211 -31.08 -17.26 39.85
N GLY A 212 -31.90 -16.28 39.49
CA GLY A 212 -33.07 -15.98 40.30
C GLY A 212 -33.89 -14.78 39.84
N HIS A 213 -34.55 -14.90 38.70
CA HIS A 213 -36.01 -14.72 38.62
C HIS A 213 -36.48 -14.93 37.18
N ARG A 214 -37.18 -16.05 36.96
CA ARG A 214 -38.01 -16.26 35.76
C ARG A 214 -39.00 -15.10 35.67
N ARG A 215 -38.92 -14.27 34.63
CA ARG A 215 -40.06 -13.43 34.24
C ARG A 215 -41.22 -14.37 33.84
N PRO A 216 -42.45 -14.18 34.35
CA PRO A 216 -43.56 -15.00 33.91
C PRO A 216 -43.85 -14.73 32.43
N LYS A 217 -43.99 -15.82 31.66
CA LYS A 217 -44.58 -15.79 30.33
C LYS A 217 -46.08 -15.52 30.49
N GLY A 218 -46.58 -14.45 29.88
CA GLY A 218 -48.02 -14.27 29.69
C GLY A 218 -48.45 -12.82 29.58
N PHE A 219 -48.60 -12.33 28.35
CA PHE A 219 -49.92 -12.02 27.80
C PHE A 219 -49.78 -11.70 26.30
N ALA A 220 -50.39 -12.55 25.48
CA ALA A 220 -50.70 -12.21 24.10
C ALA A 220 -51.89 -11.23 24.10
N GLY A 221 -51.82 -10.15 23.32
CA GLY A 221 -52.88 -9.13 23.28
C GLY A 221 -52.68 -8.07 22.20
N ASN A 222 -52.86 -8.52 20.94
CA ASN A 222 -53.40 -7.87 19.73
C ASN A 222 -53.31 -6.34 19.46
N PRO A 223 -53.21 -5.92 18.18
CA PRO A 223 -52.95 -4.57 17.72
C PRO A 223 -54.23 -3.72 17.53
N LYS A 224 -54.01 -2.42 17.31
CA LYS A 224 -54.95 -1.31 16.98
C LYS A 224 -55.21 -0.35 18.15
N ARG A 225 -54.64 0.85 18.04
CA ARG A 225 -55.45 2.07 18.16
C ARG A 225 -54.82 3.23 17.38
N LYS A 226 -55.53 3.62 16.33
CA LYS A 226 -55.42 4.92 15.66
C LYS A 226 -55.92 6.03 16.61
N SER A 227 -55.37 7.22 16.36
CA SER A 227 -56.00 8.55 16.44
C SER A 227 -56.57 9.07 17.76
N SER A 228 -56.20 10.33 18.02
CA SER A 228 -57.01 11.43 18.56
C SER A 228 -56.57 11.94 19.92
N LEU A 229 -56.72 13.27 20.06
CA LEU A 229 -56.61 14.15 21.23
C LEU A 229 -55.20 14.76 21.39
N GLU A 230 -54.94 15.95 20.86
CA GLU A 230 -55.43 17.28 21.34
C GLU A 230 -55.24 17.47 22.84
N GLY A 231 -54.43 18.47 23.16
CA GLY A 231 -54.11 19.00 24.48
C GLY A 231 -53.17 20.18 24.29
#